data_AF-A0A1G1ILS2-F1
#
_entry.id   AF-A0A1G1ILS2-F1
#
_cell.length_a   1.000
_cell.length_b   1.000
_cell.length_c   1.000
_cell.angle_alpha   90.00
_cell.angle_beta   90.00
_cell.angle_gamma   90.00
#
_symmetry.space_group_name_H-M   'P 1'
#
loop_
_entity.id
_entity.type
_entity.pdbx_description
1 polymer ?
#
loop_
_entity_poly.entity_id
_entity_poly.type
_entity_poly.pdbx_seq_one_letter_code
_entity_poly.pdbx_strand_id
1 'polypeptide(L)'
;MRKARKKIIEAKQVIDPVDLVIQEIPSGIQLWSYGRPILLPNGNPLTHPRQTLVEHIREEFSGFGTMTLDASGRVLKPDILSSYILLGVQQSMEADPNHPFMTGFGKWLLLDPCLSSCAGPERVDQKARWLPLSRYFEAKGIHAPDFAQIPVDVGENDDVDTILRRQVEPMFGLDNPEADKIIRSSKAFVEVVVRDFKQLGPEEWTVMFCLFQFHQAVLFPLLLVTGRCTAQEYANGLMAAHCLLTTAFSDVDDEQHEEQTRGYREDAQVVLQFLERARCPWAKEILKGESKTQEFKATLRYDLKTGQHNKELEHAVLKNIAGLLNGQGGTIFVGVRDDGEICGIELDDLGNQDQWTLHLVNRIGQQIGKRFITLCLIDFDILHGKVVSRITVRPSTEPVFLDECALKTKGDKRAFFIRGGPSAQKLTPEETTLYITKRFQSLPISTSES
;
A
#
# COMPACT_ATOMS: atom_id res chain seq x y z
N MET A 1 38.75 -16.13 37.03
CA MET A 1 38.21 -16.32 35.66
C MET A 1 36.73 -15.92 35.46
N ARG A 2 36.05 -15.24 36.41
CA ARG A 2 34.70 -14.67 36.23
C ARG A 2 34.66 -13.14 36.04
N LYS A 3 35.83 -12.49 35.89
CA LYS A 3 35.99 -11.03 35.67
C LYS A 3 36.50 -10.65 34.27
N ALA A 4 36.61 -11.61 33.34
CA ALA A 4 37.06 -11.40 31.96
C ALA A 4 35.92 -11.42 30.92
N ARG A 5 34.67 -11.22 31.36
CA ARG A 5 33.46 -11.22 30.49
C ARG A 5 32.72 -9.88 30.49
N LYS A 6 33.41 -8.78 30.79
CA LYS A 6 32.88 -7.41 30.72
C LYS A 6 33.91 -6.53 30.02
N LYS A 7 33.49 -5.88 28.93
CA LYS A 7 34.27 -5.13 27.91
C LYS A 7 34.84 -5.96 26.76
N ILE A 8 33.96 -6.57 25.95
CA ILE A 8 34.10 -6.33 24.51
C ILE A 8 33.55 -4.91 24.36
N ILE A 9 34.43 -3.96 24.09
CA ILE A 9 34.00 -2.63 23.63
C ILE A 9 33.36 -2.93 22.28
N GLU A 10 32.03 -2.87 22.18
CA GLU A 10 31.36 -2.83 20.88
C GLU A 10 31.98 -1.65 20.14
N ALA A 11 32.79 -1.94 19.11
CA ALA A 11 33.39 -0.90 18.32
C ALA A 11 32.26 -0.08 17.70
N LYS A 12 32.13 1.18 18.12
CA LYS A 12 31.18 2.13 17.57
C LYS A 12 31.91 2.98 16.55
N GLN A 13 31.37 3.06 15.35
CA GLN A 13 31.93 3.88 14.29
C GLN A 13 31.05 5.10 14.10
N VAL A 14 31.63 6.30 14.21
CA VAL A 14 30.96 7.54 13.82
C VAL A 14 31.20 7.77 12.35
N ILE A 15 30.15 8.02 11.57
CA ILE A 15 30.22 8.27 10.14
C ILE A 15 29.46 9.55 9.78
N ASP A 16 29.91 10.21 8.72
CA ASP A 16 29.17 11.29 8.07
C ASP A 16 28.23 10.67 7.02
N PRO A 17 26.93 11.00 7.00
CA PRO A 17 26.00 10.54 5.97
C PRO A 17 26.43 10.85 4.52
N VAL A 18 27.28 11.86 4.31
CA VAL A 18 27.88 12.17 3.00
C VAL A 18 28.71 10.99 2.45
N ASP A 19 29.25 10.15 3.32
CA ASP A 19 30.04 8.97 2.93
C ASP A 19 29.16 7.79 2.47
N LEU A 20 27.83 7.92 2.56
CA LEU A 20 26.90 6.86 2.18
C LEU A 20 26.71 6.78 0.67
N VAL A 21 26.93 5.59 0.12
CA VAL A 21 26.83 5.32 -1.31
C VAL A 21 25.63 4.43 -1.59
N ILE A 22 24.84 4.79 -2.60
CA ILE A 22 23.74 3.98 -3.10
C ILE A 22 24.28 3.07 -4.21
N GLN A 23 23.98 1.78 -4.12
CA GLN A 23 24.38 0.80 -5.12
C GLN A 23 23.18 -0.04 -5.55
N GLU A 24 23.09 -0.30 -6.85
CA GLU A 24 22.14 -1.25 -7.42
C GLU A 24 22.73 -2.66 -7.35
N ILE A 25 21.96 -3.59 -6.79
CA ILE A 25 22.30 -5.00 -6.67
C ILE A 25 21.15 -5.84 -7.26
N PRO A 26 21.35 -7.13 -7.59
CA PRO A 26 20.30 -7.96 -8.20
C PRO A 26 18.99 -8.03 -7.40
N SER A 27 19.04 -7.84 -6.08
CA SER A 27 17.88 -7.86 -5.18
C SER A 27 17.27 -6.47 -4.90
N GLY A 28 17.76 -5.39 -5.54
CA GLY A 28 17.22 -4.04 -5.40
C GLY A 28 18.30 -2.97 -5.17
N ILE A 29 17.92 -1.86 -4.55
CA ILE A 29 18.80 -0.74 -4.24
C ILE A 29 19.25 -0.85 -2.79
N GLN A 30 20.56 -0.71 -2.53
CA GLN A 30 21.16 -0.90 -1.22
C GLN A 30 22.03 0.31 -0.82
N LEU A 31 22.05 0.62 0.48
CA LEU A 31 22.87 1.69 1.07
C LEU A 31 24.16 1.13 1.67
N TRP A 32 25.30 1.75 1.35
CA TRP A 32 26.63 1.27 1.70
C TRP A 32 27.45 2.33 2.42
N SER A 33 28.35 1.88 3.30
CA SER A 33 29.38 2.70 3.95
C SER A 33 30.70 1.91 4.01
N TYR A 34 31.81 2.53 3.61
CA TYR A 34 33.17 1.93 3.65
C TYR A 34 33.26 0.49 3.12
N GLY A 35 32.56 0.20 2.01
CA GLY A 35 32.59 -1.12 1.37
C GLY A 35 31.78 -2.21 2.08
N ARG A 36 30.85 -1.84 2.97
CA ARG A 36 29.89 -2.75 3.61
C ARG A 36 28.46 -2.17 3.53
N PRO A 37 27.42 -3.02 3.49
CA PRO A 37 26.04 -2.53 3.54
C PRO A 37 25.71 -1.98 4.93
N ILE A 38 24.92 -0.92 4.96
CA ILE A 38 24.24 -0.47 6.19
C ILE A 38 23.20 -1.51 6.56
N LEU A 39 23.14 -1.90 7.83
CA LEU A 39 22.15 -2.84 8.34
C LEU A 39 20.99 -2.10 9.00
N LEU A 40 19.79 -2.63 8.81
CA LEU A 40 18.55 -2.24 9.46
C LEU A 40 18.51 -2.68 10.93
N PRO A 41 17.56 -2.20 11.75
CA PRO A 41 17.43 -2.60 13.15
C PRO A 41 17.31 -4.11 13.37
N ASN A 42 16.69 -4.82 12.42
CA ASN A 42 16.52 -6.27 12.42
C ASN A 42 17.78 -7.05 11.99
N GLY A 43 18.86 -6.35 11.62
CA GLY A 43 20.14 -6.95 11.20
C GLY A 43 20.23 -7.27 9.71
N ASN A 44 19.16 -7.09 8.93
CA ASN A 44 19.21 -7.29 7.49
C ASN A 44 19.87 -6.09 6.78
N PRO A 45 20.47 -6.29 5.60
CA PRO A 45 20.93 -5.17 4.79
C PRO A 45 19.80 -4.22 4.40
N LEU A 46 20.03 -2.91 4.51
CA LEU A 46 19.12 -1.87 4.04
C LEU A 46 18.99 -1.93 2.52
N THR A 47 18.01 -2.69 2.07
CA THR A 47 17.74 -2.98 0.66
C THR A 47 16.27 -2.76 0.40
N HIS A 48 15.96 -2.07 -0.69
CA HIS A 48 14.60 -1.84 -1.12
C HIS A 48 14.52 -1.76 -2.65
N PRO A 49 13.45 -2.25 -3.30
CA PRO A 49 13.32 -2.18 -4.77
C PRO A 49 13.27 -0.74 -5.31
N ARG A 50 12.78 0.22 -4.50
CA ARG A 50 12.63 1.61 -4.92
C ARG A 50 13.82 2.46 -4.46
N GLN A 51 14.53 3.03 -5.44
CA GLN A 51 15.63 3.97 -5.22
C GLN A 51 15.19 5.20 -4.41
N THR A 52 13.99 5.72 -4.66
CA THR A 52 13.44 6.91 -3.99
C THR A 52 13.37 6.77 -2.46
N LEU A 53 13.07 5.57 -1.95
CA LEU A 53 13.06 5.33 -0.50
C LEU A 53 14.49 5.29 0.07
N VAL A 54 15.42 4.65 -0.63
CA VAL A 54 16.82 4.56 -0.17
C VAL A 54 17.50 5.92 -0.19
N GLU A 55 17.24 6.73 -1.22
CA GLU A 55 17.68 8.12 -1.31
C GLU A 55 17.13 8.96 -0.15
N HIS A 56 15.84 8.83 0.13
CA HIS A 56 15.23 9.54 1.24
C HIS A 56 15.79 9.15 2.61
N ILE A 57 16.04 7.86 2.85
CA ILE A 57 16.68 7.43 4.10
C ILE A 57 18.08 8.07 4.25
N ARG A 58 18.86 8.15 3.15
CA ARG A 58 20.16 8.84 3.16
C ARG A 58 20.01 10.34 3.43
N GLU A 59 19.00 10.98 2.86
CA GLU A 59 18.69 12.39 3.11
C GLU A 59 18.27 12.64 4.56
N GLU A 60 17.41 11.80 5.14
CA GLU A 60 17.03 11.85 6.55
C GLU A 60 18.28 11.77 7.44
N PHE A 61 19.16 10.81 7.20
CA PHE A 61 20.44 10.71 7.92
C PHE A 61 21.27 11.99 7.80
N SER A 62 21.35 12.57 6.59
CA SER A 62 22.07 13.82 6.36
C SER A 62 21.47 14.98 7.16
N GLY A 63 20.15 15.03 7.30
CA GLY A 63 19.44 16.03 8.11
C GLY A 63 19.71 15.90 9.62
N PHE A 64 19.97 14.69 10.11
CA PHE A 64 20.31 14.44 11.51
C PHE A 64 21.78 14.71 11.87
N GLY A 65 22.65 14.88 10.88
CA GLY A 65 24.09 15.07 11.08
C GLY A 65 24.82 13.73 11.23
N THR A 66 25.71 13.61 12.22
CA THR A 66 26.57 12.42 12.35
C THR A 66 25.79 11.18 12.78
N MET A 67 26.08 10.03 12.15
CA MET A 67 25.52 8.74 12.55
C MET A 67 26.50 7.94 13.39
N THR A 68 25.98 7.05 14.23
CA THR A 68 26.79 6.05 14.94
C THR A 68 26.35 4.66 14.53
N LEU A 69 27.30 3.83 14.07
CA LEU A 69 27.08 2.42 13.75
C LEU A 69 27.66 1.50 14.84
N ASP A 70 27.06 0.31 15.01
CA ASP A 70 27.71 -0.78 15.74
C ASP A 70 28.70 -1.56 14.85
N ALA A 71 29.38 -2.54 15.44
CA ALA A 71 30.41 -3.33 14.75
C ALA A 71 29.88 -4.13 13.54
N SER A 72 28.57 -4.35 13.44
CA SER A 72 27.93 -5.04 12.32
C SER A 72 27.57 -4.11 11.17
N GLY A 73 27.55 -2.79 11.40
CA GLY A 73 27.10 -1.79 10.42
C GLY A 73 25.63 -1.37 10.61
N ARG A 74 25.01 -1.73 11.74
CA ARG A 74 23.66 -1.27 12.10
C ARG A 74 23.70 0.12 12.72
N VAL A 75 22.76 0.98 12.37
CA VAL A 75 22.65 2.34 12.92
C VAL A 75 22.15 2.28 14.37
N LEU A 76 22.95 2.85 15.29
CA LEU A 76 22.61 3.07 16.70
C LEU A 76 22.11 4.48 16.98
N LYS A 77 22.60 5.48 16.23
CA LYS A 77 22.14 6.87 16.30
C LYS A 77 22.09 7.48 14.89
N PRO A 78 21.06 8.29 14.58
CA PRO A 78 19.96 8.69 15.47
C PRO A 78 18.97 7.55 15.73
N ASP A 79 18.27 7.62 16.87
CA ASP A 79 17.37 6.59 17.39
C ASP A 79 16.01 7.24 17.64
N ILE A 80 15.37 7.56 16.53
CA ILE A 80 14.10 8.28 16.41
C ILE A 80 13.28 7.65 15.28
N LEU A 81 11.97 7.88 15.28
CA LEU A 81 11.12 7.46 14.19
C LEU A 81 11.63 8.06 12.87
N SER A 82 11.89 7.20 11.89
CA SER A 82 12.47 7.53 10.57
C SER A 82 12.12 6.45 9.56
N SER A 83 12.31 6.70 8.26
CA SER A 83 12.09 5.68 7.23
C SER A 83 13.03 4.48 7.38
N TYR A 84 14.19 4.67 7.99
CA TYR A 84 15.12 3.59 8.34
C TYR A 84 14.51 2.60 9.35
N ILE A 85 13.89 3.10 10.42
CA ILE A 85 13.21 2.26 11.42
C ILE A 85 12.01 1.56 10.77
N LEU A 86 11.20 2.32 10.03
CA LEU A 86 10.00 1.79 9.35
C LEU A 86 10.36 0.65 8.40
N LEU A 87 11.39 0.79 7.56
CA LEU A 87 11.82 -0.26 6.65
C LEU A 87 12.28 -1.54 7.38
N GLY A 88 12.99 -1.41 8.49
CA GLY A 88 13.39 -2.57 9.31
C GLY A 88 12.20 -3.29 9.96
N VAL A 89 11.23 -2.52 10.44
CA VAL A 89 9.98 -3.06 11.00
C VAL A 89 9.18 -3.76 9.91
N GLN A 90 9.03 -3.17 8.72
CA GLN A 90 8.32 -3.78 7.59
C GLN A 90 8.88 -5.16 7.26
N GLN A 91 10.19 -5.27 7.04
CA GLN A 91 10.83 -6.55 6.72
C GLN A 91 10.62 -7.60 7.82
N SER A 92 10.58 -7.17 9.08
CA SER A 92 10.35 -8.07 10.22
C SER A 92 8.91 -8.54 10.28
N MET A 93 7.95 -7.66 10.00
CA MET A 93 6.52 -7.99 9.95
C MET A 93 6.18 -8.87 8.75
N GLU A 94 6.75 -8.62 7.58
CA GLU A 94 6.57 -9.47 6.39
C GLU A 94 7.09 -10.90 6.61
N ALA A 95 8.12 -11.06 7.44
CA ALA A 95 8.65 -12.36 7.83
C ALA A 95 7.77 -13.11 8.86
N ASP A 96 6.79 -12.45 9.48
CA ASP A 96 5.88 -13.03 10.48
C ASP A 96 4.39 -12.81 10.10
N PRO A 97 3.79 -13.75 9.33
CA PRO A 97 2.38 -13.67 8.96
C PRO A 97 1.40 -13.66 10.15
N ASN A 98 1.84 -14.06 11.35
CA ASN A 98 1.02 -14.11 12.56
C ASN A 98 1.36 -13.01 13.57
N HIS A 99 2.04 -11.94 13.12
CA HIS A 99 2.51 -10.86 13.97
C HIS A 99 1.43 -10.42 14.99
N PRO A 100 1.72 -10.41 16.31
CA PRO A 100 0.72 -10.23 17.36
C PRO A 100 -0.12 -8.94 17.23
N PHE A 101 0.47 -7.87 16.70
CA PHE A 101 -0.27 -6.64 16.42
C PHE A 101 -1.35 -6.85 15.35
N MET A 102 -1.05 -7.60 14.29
CA MET A 102 -1.96 -7.82 13.16
C MET A 102 -3.08 -8.79 13.54
N THR A 103 -2.72 -9.92 14.15
CA THR A 103 -3.71 -10.93 14.58
C THR A 103 -4.56 -10.45 15.75
N GLY A 104 -3.98 -9.62 16.63
CA GLY A 104 -4.62 -9.02 17.80
C GLY A 104 -5.28 -7.66 17.59
N PHE A 105 -5.35 -7.12 16.37
CA PHE A 105 -5.79 -5.73 16.11
C PHE A 105 -7.11 -5.35 16.79
N GLY A 106 -8.10 -6.24 16.80
CA GLY A 106 -9.39 -5.98 17.46
C GLY A 106 -9.28 -5.72 18.96
N LYS A 107 -8.28 -6.32 19.64
CA LYS A 107 -7.99 -6.08 21.06
C LYS A 107 -7.41 -4.68 21.26
N TRP A 108 -6.41 -4.33 20.44
CA TRP A 108 -5.75 -3.01 20.49
C TRP A 108 -6.72 -1.88 20.17
N LEU A 109 -7.66 -2.12 19.26
CA LEU A 109 -8.74 -1.18 18.93
C LEU A 109 -9.62 -0.83 20.13
N LEU A 110 -9.97 -1.82 20.98
CA LEU A 110 -10.79 -1.56 22.17
C LEU A 110 -10.06 -0.76 23.25
N LEU A 111 -8.74 -0.69 23.17
CA LEU A 111 -7.90 0.12 24.07
C LEU A 111 -7.59 1.51 23.51
N ASP A 112 -8.12 1.84 22.33
CA ASP A 112 -7.86 3.15 21.74
C ASP A 112 -8.42 4.27 22.63
N PRO A 113 -7.63 5.31 22.97
CA PRO A 113 -8.05 6.38 23.86
C PRO A 113 -9.26 7.17 23.33
N CYS A 114 -9.50 7.18 22.02
CA CYS A 114 -10.66 7.85 21.43
C CYS A 114 -11.99 7.13 21.72
N LEU A 115 -11.95 5.91 22.28
CA LEU A 115 -13.13 5.18 22.75
C LEU A 115 -13.44 5.41 24.23
N SER A 116 -12.65 6.23 24.93
CA SER A 116 -12.83 6.51 26.37
C SER A 116 -12.76 8.01 26.64
N SER A 117 -13.81 8.75 26.25
CA SER A 117 -13.82 10.20 26.39
C SER A 117 -13.84 10.63 27.87
N CYS A 118 -13.24 11.79 28.17
CA CYS A 118 -13.17 12.28 29.54
C CYS A 118 -14.57 12.66 30.05
N ALA A 119 -14.76 12.59 31.36
CA ALA A 119 -15.94 13.17 31.99
C ALA A 119 -15.76 14.69 32.12
N GLY A 120 -16.86 15.46 32.03
CA GLY A 120 -16.83 16.91 32.22
C GLY A 120 -16.92 17.73 30.92
N PRO A 121 -16.79 19.07 31.02
CA PRO A 121 -16.90 19.98 29.88
C PRO A 121 -15.79 19.78 28.82
N GLU A 122 -14.63 19.26 29.20
CA GLU A 122 -13.47 19.00 28.33
C GLU A 122 -13.82 17.97 27.23
N ARG A 123 -14.82 17.11 27.47
CA ARG A 123 -15.34 16.14 26.50
C ARG A 123 -15.82 16.79 25.21
N VAL A 124 -16.38 18.00 25.29
CA VAL A 124 -16.83 18.75 24.12
C VAL A 124 -15.63 19.11 23.25
N ASP A 125 -14.54 19.52 23.89
CA ASP A 125 -13.30 19.95 23.24
C ASP A 125 -12.55 18.75 22.61
N GLN A 126 -12.57 17.59 23.27
CA GLN A 126 -12.08 16.33 22.69
C GLN A 126 -12.86 15.96 21.41
N LYS A 127 -14.20 15.91 21.51
CA LYS A 127 -15.05 15.53 20.38
C LYS A 127 -14.95 16.49 19.19
N ALA A 128 -14.70 17.78 19.45
CA ALA A 128 -14.45 18.76 18.39
C ALA A 128 -13.18 18.43 17.57
N ARG A 129 -12.12 17.94 18.22
CA ARG A 129 -10.87 17.53 17.57
C ARG A 129 -10.94 16.13 16.95
N TRP A 130 -11.93 15.32 17.30
CA TRP A 130 -12.21 14.00 16.70
C TRP A 130 -13.15 14.05 15.48
N LEU A 131 -13.35 15.21 14.87
CA LEU A 131 -14.17 15.34 13.66
C LEU A 131 -13.79 14.37 12.53
N PRO A 132 -12.49 14.09 12.24
CA PRO A 132 -12.12 13.08 11.25
C PRO A 132 -12.66 11.67 11.56
N LEU A 133 -12.68 11.29 12.85
CA LEU A 133 -13.25 10.01 13.29
C LEU A 133 -14.76 9.98 13.12
N SER A 134 -15.45 11.05 13.52
CA SER A 134 -16.90 11.17 13.33
C SER A 134 -17.29 10.99 11.86
N ARG A 135 -16.56 11.64 10.93
CA ARG A 135 -16.77 11.48 9.48
C ARG A 135 -16.52 10.04 9.01
N TYR A 136 -15.47 9.39 9.52
CA TYR A 136 -15.17 8.00 9.18
C TYR A 136 -16.28 7.05 9.66
N PHE A 137 -16.75 7.19 10.90
CA PHE A 137 -17.81 6.37 11.46
C PHE A 137 -19.14 6.58 10.74
N GLU A 138 -19.49 7.83 10.43
CA GLU A 138 -20.69 8.17 9.65
C GLU A 138 -20.65 7.56 8.25
N ALA A 139 -19.52 7.68 7.54
CA ALA A 139 -19.34 7.07 6.22
C ALA A 139 -19.46 5.54 6.23
N LYS A 140 -19.19 4.90 7.38
CA LYS A 140 -19.30 3.45 7.58
C LYS A 140 -20.66 3.02 8.16
N GLY A 141 -21.51 3.97 8.55
CA GLY A 141 -22.79 3.68 9.22
C GLY A 141 -22.62 2.99 10.57
N ILE A 142 -21.53 3.29 11.30
CA ILE A 142 -21.24 2.71 12.61
C ILE A 142 -21.23 3.78 13.70
N HIS A 143 -21.44 3.36 14.94
CA HIS A 143 -21.28 4.19 16.12
C HIS A 143 -20.15 3.63 16.98
N ALA A 144 -19.19 4.47 17.33
CA ALA A 144 -18.13 4.09 18.27
C ALA A 144 -18.71 3.93 19.68
N PRO A 145 -18.26 2.93 20.44
CA PRO A 145 -18.53 2.88 21.87
C PRO A 145 -17.83 4.05 22.59
N ASP A 146 -18.33 4.37 23.78
CA ASP A 146 -17.74 5.35 24.68
C ASP A 146 -17.65 4.72 26.07
N PHE A 147 -16.51 4.12 26.34
CA PHE A 147 -16.19 3.40 27.55
C PHE A 147 -15.78 4.36 28.67
N ALA A 148 -15.84 3.87 29.90
CA ALA A 148 -15.29 4.61 31.03
C ALA A 148 -13.75 4.62 30.97
N GLN A 149 -13.12 5.70 31.44
CA GLN A 149 -11.65 5.81 31.59
C GLN A 149 -11.14 4.96 32.76
N ILE A 150 -11.40 3.66 32.70
CA ILE A 150 -10.98 2.68 33.69
C ILE A 150 -9.93 1.79 33.01
N PRO A 151 -8.72 1.67 33.57
CA PRO A 151 -7.71 0.76 33.05
C PRO A 151 -8.27 -0.66 32.98
N VAL A 152 -8.19 -1.27 31.81
CA VAL A 152 -8.59 -2.66 31.60
C VAL A 152 -7.34 -3.49 31.39
N ASP A 153 -7.15 -4.48 32.26
CA ASP A 153 -6.09 -5.47 32.08
C ASP A 153 -6.44 -6.38 30.90
N VAL A 154 -5.51 -6.49 29.95
CA VAL A 154 -5.66 -7.31 28.74
C VAL A 154 -4.54 -8.36 28.75
N GLY A 155 -4.96 -9.58 29.04
CA GLY A 155 -4.12 -10.77 28.96
C GLY A 155 -3.86 -11.19 27.51
N GLU A 156 -2.75 -11.89 27.32
CA GLU A 156 -2.29 -12.38 26.01
C GLU A 156 -3.37 -13.15 25.24
N ASN A 157 -4.16 -13.96 25.95
CA ASN A 157 -5.19 -14.84 25.38
C ASN A 157 -6.60 -14.24 25.36
N ASP A 158 -6.81 -13.01 25.84
CA ASP A 158 -8.15 -12.43 25.91
C ASP A 158 -8.70 -12.13 24.52
N ASP A 159 -9.94 -12.50 24.22
CA ASP A 159 -10.60 -12.13 22.98
C ASP A 159 -11.39 -10.82 23.10
N VAL A 160 -11.96 -10.35 21.98
CA VAL A 160 -12.77 -9.14 21.91
C VAL A 160 -13.97 -9.19 22.86
N ASP A 161 -14.63 -10.35 23.01
CA ASP A 161 -15.78 -10.48 23.92
C ASP A 161 -15.37 -10.32 25.38
N THR A 162 -14.26 -10.95 25.75
CA THR A 162 -13.70 -10.90 27.11
C THR A 162 -13.35 -9.47 27.50
N ILE A 163 -12.67 -8.72 26.62
CA ILE A 163 -12.29 -7.33 26.87
C ILE A 163 -13.54 -6.43 26.98
N LEU A 164 -14.51 -6.60 26.08
CA LEU A 164 -15.76 -5.83 26.11
C LEU A 164 -16.54 -6.06 27.40
N ARG A 165 -16.64 -7.31 27.87
CA ARG A 165 -17.30 -7.61 29.14
C ARG A 165 -16.64 -6.89 30.31
N ARG A 166 -15.29 -6.89 30.37
CA ARG A 166 -14.53 -6.18 31.40
C ARG A 166 -14.69 -4.66 31.33
N GLN A 167 -14.83 -4.09 30.14
CA GLN A 167 -15.09 -2.65 29.98
C GLN A 167 -16.52 -2.25 30.40
N VAL A 168 -17.51 -3.11 30.12
CA VAL A 168 -18.93 -2.81 30.34
C VAL A 168 -19.41 -3.16 31.75
N GLU A 169 -18.84 -4.19 32.38
CA GLU A 169 -19.23 -4.65 33.72
C GLU A 169 -19.20 -3.53 34.77
N PRO A 170 -18.14 -2.69 34.89
CA PRO A 170 -18.11 -1.60 35.86
C PRO A 170 -19.15 -0.50 35.59
N MET A 171 -19.66 -0.38 34.36
CA MET A 171 -20.59 0.68 33.97
C MET A 171 -22.05 0.34 34.29
N PHE A 172 -22.46 -0.90 34.04
CA PHE A 172 -23.88 -1.30 34.09
C PHE A 172 -24.16 -2.60 34.87
N GLY A 173 -23.12 -3.39 35.18
CA GLY A 173 -23.26 -4.80 35.56
C GLY A 173 -23.67 -5.68 34.38
N LEU A 174 -23.15 -6.92 34.29
CA LEU A 174 -23.43 -7.81 33.16
C LEU A 174 -24.87 -8.35 33.12
N ASP A 175 -25.58 -8.31 34.23
CA ASP A 175 -26.99 -8.72 34.30
C ASP A 175 -27.96 -7.67 33.69
N ASN A 176 -27.46 -6.49 33.32
CA ASN A 176 -28.25 -5.42 32.74
C ASN A 176 -28.44 -5.63 31.22
N PRO A 177 -29.69 -5.65 30.70
CA PRO A 177 -29.93 -5.80 29.25
C PRO A 177 -29.26 -4.75 28.37
N GLU A 178 -28.98 -3.55 28.89
CA GLU A 178 -28.21 -2.53 28.17
C GLU A 178 -26.74 -2.92 27.99
N ALA A 179 -26.15 -3.71 28.92
CA ALA A 179 -24.79 -4.23 28.78
C ALA A 179 -24.65 -5.11 27.53
N ASP A 180 -25.57 -6.06 27.34
CA ASP A 180 -25.60 -6.91 26.15
C ASP A 180 -25.76 -6.12 24.84
N LYS A 181 -26.56 -5.05 24.87
CA LYS A 181 -26.74 -4.17 23.71
C LYS A 181 -25.45 -3.44 23.36
N ILE A 182 -24.74 -2.88 24.35
CA ILE A 182 -23.46 -2.19 24.16
C ILE A 182 -22.39 -3.17 23.66
N ILE A 183 -22.31 -4.37 24.25
CA ILE A 183 -21.36 -5.42 23.79
C ILE A 183 -21.63 -5.77 22.33
N ARG A 184 -22.90 -6.00 21.95
CA ARG A 184 -23.27 -6.31 20.56
C ARG A 184 -22.92 -5.18 19.59
N SER A 185 -23.26 -3.93 19.91
CA SER A 185 -22.93 -2.80 19.03
C SER A 185 -21.42 -2.57 18.92
N SER A 186 -20.68 -2.76 20.01
CA SER A 186 -19.22 -2.63 20.03
C SER A 186 -18.52 -3.71 19.22
N LYS A 187 -19.04 -4.95 19.23
CA LYS A 187 -18.56 -6.01 18.32
C LYS A 187 -18.75 -5.65 16.86
N ALA A 188 -19.93 -5.16 16.49
CA ALA A 188 -20.20 -4.71 15.11
C ALA A 188 -19.25 -3.56 14.69
N PHE A 189 -18.98 -2.63 15.60
CA PHE A 189 -17.96 -1.60 15.40
C PHE A 189 -16.57 -2.20 15.13
N VAL A 190 -16.09 -3.10 16.00
CA VAL A 190 -14.78 -3.76 15.86
C VAL A 190 -14.68 -4.51 14.53
N GLU A 191 -15.72 -5.26 14.14
CA GLU A 191 -15.75 -6.02 12.88
C GLU A 191 -15.56 -5.12 11.65
N VAL A 192 -16.19 -3.94 11.64
CA VAL A 192 -16.08 -3.00 10.52
C VAL A 192 -14.68 -2.39 10.44
N VAL A 193 -14.12 -1.94 11.58
CA VAL A 193 -12.78 -1.33 11.61
C VAL A 193 -11.69 -2.36 11.31
N VAL A 194 -11.82 -3.59 11.85
CA VAL A 194 -10.91 -4.72 11.54
C VAL A 194 -10.96 -5.06 10.05
N ARG A 195 -12.13 -4.97 9.40
CA ARG A 195 -12.25 -5.20 7.95
C ARG A 195 -11.44 -4.18 7.17
N ASP A 196 -11.51 -2.90 7.53
CA ASP A 196 -10.71 -1.84 6.89
C ASP A 196 -9.21 -2.03 7.14
N PHE A 197 -8.82 -2.39 8.37
CA PHE A 197 -7.43 -2.71 8.71
C PHE A 197 -6.87 -3.88 7.88
N LYS A 198 -7.69 -4.90 7.61
CA LYS A 198 -7.30 -6.05 6.78
C LYS A 198 -7.12 -5.74 5.30
N GLN A 199 -7.59 -4.58 4.82
CA GLN A 199 -7.40 -4.13 3.44
C GLN A 199 -6.09 -3.35 3.24
N LEU A 200 -5.38 -3.04 4.32
CA LEU A 200 -4.10 -2.36 4.29
C LEU A 200 -2.99 -3.25 3.70
N GLY A 201 -1.97 -2.63 3.13
CA GLY A 201 -0.76 -3.31 2.65
C GLY A 201 0.35 -3.35 3.71
N PRO A 202 1.49 -3.99 3.39
CA PRO A 202 2.64 -4.10 4.27
C PRO A 202 3.18 -2.76 4.76
N GLU A 203 3.22 -1.76 3.88
CA GLU A 203 3.70 -0.41 4.21
C GLU A 203 2.78 0.27 5.23
N GLU A 204 1.46 0.16 5.07
CA GLU A 204 0.51 0.72 6.04
C GLU A 204 0.50 -0.03 7.36
N TRP A 205 0.57 -1.37 7.36
CA TRP A 205 0.66 -2.15 8.59
C TRP A 205 1.90 -1.80 9.41
N THR A 206 3.02 -1.54 8.73
CA THR A 206 4.26 -1.06 9.34
C THR A 206 4.04 0.27 10.05
N VAL A 207 3.45 1.24 9.35
CA VAL A 207 3.15 2.55 9.93
C VAL A 207 2.17 2.43 11.10
N MET A 208 1.12 1.62 10.95
CA MET A 208 0.15 1.35 12.01
C MET A 208 0.83 0.81 13.27
N PHE A 209 1.72 -0.18 13.11
CA PHE A 209 2.42 -0.78 14.24
C PHE A 209 3.39 0.20 14.89
N CYS A 210 4.20 0.92 14.11
CA CYS A 210 5.11 1.92 14.66
C CYS A 210 4.36 3.02 15.43
N LEU A 211 3.35 3.66 14.82
CA LEU A 211 2.57 4.69 15.50
C LEU A 211 1.83 4.16 16.72
N PHE A 212 1.38 2.90 16.72
CA PHE A 212 0.83 2.28 17.91
C PHE A 212 1.87 2.17 19.04
N GLN A 213 3.10 1.75 18.74
CA GLN A 213 4.18 1.70 19.73
C GLN A 213 4.51 3.07 20.32
N PHE A 214 4.58 4.11 19.47
CA PHE A 214 4.93 5.46 19.90
C PHE A 214 3.77 6.20 20.59
N HIS A 215 2.55 6.09 20.06
CA HIS A 215 1.44 6.97 20.46
C HIS A 215 0.28 6.25 21.16
N GLN A 216 0.35 4.91 21.31
CA GLN A 216 -0.66 4.10 22.01
C GLN A 216 -2.09 4.34 21.49
N ALA A 217 -2.22 4.51 20.17
CA ALA A 217 -3.49 4.70 19.48
C ALA A 217 -3.46 3.94 18.14
N VAL A 218 -4.64 3.61 17.60
CA VAL A 218 -4.79 2.92 16.31
C VAL A 218 -5.84 3.56 15.40
N LEU A 219 -6.82 4.29 15.94
CA LEU A 219 -7.87 4.94 15.16
C LEU A 219 -7.34 6.11 14.33
N PHE A 220 -6.61 7.05 14.94
CA PHE A 220 -5.97 8.13 14.18
C PHE A 220 -4.89 7.65 13.22
N PRO A 221 -4.01 6.68 13.59
CA PRO A 221 -3.13 6.03 12.63
C PRO A 221 -3.86 5.44 11.42
N LEU A 222 -4.99 4.76 11.65
CA LEU A 222 -5.80 4.20 10.56
C LEU A 222 -6.31 5.30 9.63
N LEU A 223 -6.80 6.42 10.18
CA LEU A 223 -7.23 7.55 9.37
C LEU A 223 -6.06 8.17 8.59
N LEU A 224 -4.88 8.28 9.19
CA LEU A 224 -3.69 8.86 8.57
C LEU A 224 -3.23 8.00 7.37
N VAL A 225 -3.03 6.70 7.56
CA VAL A 225 -2.51 5.81 6.50
C VAL A 225 -3.50 5.65 5.35
N THR A 226 -4.80 5.80 5.62
CA THR A 226 -5.86 5.76 4.62
C THR A 226 -6.20 7.12 4.01
N GLY A 227 -5.47 8.18 4.36
CA GLY A 227 -5.65 9.52 3.81
C GLY A 227 -6.96 10.21 4.22
N ARG A 228 -7.54 9.83 5.36
CA ARG A 228 -8.78 10.39 5.92
C ARG A 228 -8.54 11.53 6.92
N CYS A 229 -7.29 11.76 7.32
CA CYS A 229 -6.89 12.95 8.06
C CYS A 229 -5.51 13.46 7.60
N THR A 230 -5.27 14.73 7.84
CA THR A 230 -3.96 15.38 7.66
C THR A 230 -3.04 15.15 8.86
N ALA A 231 -1.74 15.42 8.72
CA ALA A 231 -0.80 15.37 9.84
C ALA A 231 -1.18 16.34 10.98
N GLN A 232 -1.79 17.49 10.68
CA GLN A 232 -2.25 18.43 11.70
C GLN A 232 -3.50 17.92 12.43
N GLU A 233 -4.46 17.35 11.70
CA GLU A 233 -5.64 16.72 12.30
C GLU A 233 -5.27 15.48 13.14
N TYR A 234 -4.26 14.73 12.70
CA TYR A 234 -3.67 13.62 13.46
C TYR A 234 -3.11 14.10 14.80
N ALA A 235 -2.24 15.12 14.78
CA ALA A 235 -1.65 15.69 15.99
C ALA A 235 -2.73 16.21 16.96
N ASN A 236 -3.65 17.05 16.46
CA ASN A 236 -4.74 17.59 17.27
C ASN A 236 -5.64 16.50 17.86
N GLY A 237 -5.88 15.43 17.08
CA GLY A 237 -6.65 14.27 17.48
C GLY A 237 -6.02 13.49 18.63
N LEU A 238 -4.71 13.25 18.56
CA LEU A 238 -3.95 12.58 19.62
C LEU A 238 -3.78 13.44 20.86
N MET A 239 -3.56 14.75 20.72
CA MET A 239 -3.58 15.67 21.86
C MET A 239 -4.90 15.57 22.62
N ALA A 240 -6.02 15.55 21.90
CA ALA A 240 -7.34 15.33 22.50
C ALA A 240 -7.50 13.93 23.12
N ALA A 241 -7.05 12.88 22.42
CA ALA A 241 -7.12 11.50 22.89
C ALA A 241 -6.41 11.30 24.23
N HIS A 242 -5.25 11.92 24.39
CA HIS A 242 -4.42 11.83 25.59
C HIS A 242 -4.73 12.90 26.64
N CYS A 243 -5.86 13.62 26.51
CA CYS A 243 -6.30 14.68 27.43
C CYS A 243 -5.28 15.83 27.60
N LEU A 244 -4.45 16.09 26.58
CA LEU A 244 -3.45 17.15 26.56
C LEU A 244 -4.04 18.41 25.90
N LEU A 245 -5.07 19.02 26.50
CA LEU A 245 -5.75 20.21 25.95
C LEU A 245 -5.52 21.43 26.84
N THR A 246 -5.21 22.60 26.28
CA THR A 246 -4.90 23.83 27.04
C THR A 246 -6.11 24.54 27.68
N THR A 247 -7.33 24.02 27.49
CA THR A 247 -8.54 24.62 28.08
C THR A 247 -8.65 24.29 29.58
N ALA A 248 -9.65 24.85 30.28
CA ALA A 248 -9.75 24.82 31.74
C ALA A 248 -9.49 23.41 32.32
N PHE A 249 -8.63 23.34 33.35
CA PHE A 249 -8.14 22.10 33.97
C PHE A 249 -7.11 21.29 33.15
N SER A 250 -6.37 21.94 32.23
CA SER A 250 -5.22 21.35 31.55
C SER A 250 -4.12 20.87 32.51
N ASP A 251 -3.65 19.63 32.29
CA ASP A 251 -2.47 19.08 32.95
C ASP A 251 -1.14 19.50 32.27
N VAL A 252 -1.20 20.26 31.17
CA VAL A 252 -0.04 20.75 30.41
C VAL A 252 -0.06 22.26 30.23
N ASP A 253 1.11 22.88 30.25
CA ASP A 253 1.27 24.29 29.87
C ASP A 253 1.30 24.49 28.35
N ASP A 254 1.23 25.74 27.89
CA ASP A 254 1.19 26.07 26.47
C ASP A 254 2.46 25.61 25.72
N GLU A 255 3.63 25.68 26.35
CA GLU A 255 4.91 25.29 25.73
C GLU A 255 4.97 23.76 25.52
N GLN A 256 4.59 22.99 26.54
CA GLN A 256 4.49 21.54 26.48
C GLN A 256 3.44 21.11 25.46
N HIS A 257 2.28 21.78 25.42
CA HIS A 257 1.25 21.49 24.44
C HIS A 257 1.76 21.74 23.01
N GLU A 258 2.44 22.85 22.76
CA GLU A 258 3.03 23.17 21.45
C GLU A 258 4.12 22.18 21.05
N GLU A 259 5.00 21.77 21.98
CA GLU A 259 6.05 20.78 21.75
C GLU A 259 5.46 19.41 21.39
N GLN A 260 4.49 18.91 22.16
CA GLN A 260 3.84 17.61 21.90
C GLN A 260 3.04 17.61 20.60
N THR A 261 2.30 18.70 20.33
CA THR A 261 1.57 18.86 19.05
C THR A 261 2.53 18.80 17.87
N ARG A 262 3.69 19.45 18.00
CA ARG A 262 4.74 19.44 16.97
C ARG A 262 5.31 18.04 16.78
N GLY A 263 5.64 17.33 17.87
CA GLY A 263 6.14 15.96 17.84
C GLY A 263 5.20 15.02 17.08
N TYR A 264 3.92 14.96 17.46
CA TYR A 264 2.94 14.12 16.76
C TYR A 264 2.80 14.48 15.27
N ARG A 265 2.90 15.77 14.93
CA ARG A 265 2.81 16.23 13.54
C ARG A 265 4.05 15.82 12.75
N GLU A 266 5.24 15.92 13.33
CA GLU A 266 6.50 15.51 12.72
C GLU A 266 6.53 13.99 12.49
N ASP A 267 6.11 13.21 13.48
CA ASP A 267 5.99 11.76 13.35
C ASP A 267 5.00 11.37 12.23
N ALA A 268 3.86 12.07 12.15
CA ALA A 268 2.90 11.88 11.07
C ALA A 268 3.50 12.23 9.70
N GLN A 269 4.35 13.25 9.61
CA GLN A 269 5.03 13.62 8.36
C GLN A 269 6.06 12.57 7.94
N VAL A 270 6.86 12.05 8.88
CA VAL A 270 7.84 10.99 8.62
C VAL A 270 7.16 9.76 8.02
N VAL A 271 6.09 9.27 8.65
CA VAL A 271 5.40 8.08 8.15
C VAL A 271 4.72 8.31 6.80
N LEU A 272 4.22 9.52 6.53
CA LEU A 272 3.63 9.86 5.23
C LEU A 272 4.70 9.92 4.14
N GLN A 273 5.89 10.46 4.44
CA GLN A 273 7.03 10.48 3.51
C GLN A 273 7.53 9.06 3.20
N PHE A 274 7.57 8.19 4.21
CA PHE A 274 7.83 6.77 4.04
C PHE A 274 6.80 6.14 3.10
N LEU A 275 5.49 6.28 3.37
CA LEU A 275 4.44 5.71 2.53
C LEU A 275 4.51 6.21 1.08
N GLU A 276 4.77 7.50 0.88
CA GLU A 276 4.89 8.09 -0.45
C GLU A 276 6.01 7.43 -1.29
N ARG A 277 7.12 7.06 -0.65
CA ARG A 277 8.33 6.55 -1.31
C ARG A 277 8.41 5.02 -1.33
N ALA A 278 7.82 4.38 -0.32
CA ALA A 278 7.78 2.94 -0.17
C ALA A 278 6.70 2.32 -1.05
N ARG A 279 5.53 2.94 -1.23
CA ARG A 279 4.41 2.36 -2.00
C ARG A 279 4.71 2.26 -3.50
N CYS A 280 4.08 1.27 -4.13
CA CYS A 280 3.94 1.24 -5.59
C CYS A 280 3.07 2.40 -6.08
N PRO A 281 3.54 3.24 -7.03
CA PRO A 281 2.75 4.34 -7.55
C PRO A 281 1.47 3.88 -8.28
N TRP A 282 1.44 2.63 -8.75
CA TRP A 282 0.30 2.08 -9.49
C TRP A 282 -0.90 1.76 -8.59
N ALA A 283 -0.73 1.72 -7.27
CA ALA A 283 -1.83 1.46 -6.33
C ALA A 283 -3.03 2.43 -6.55
N LYS A 284 -2.73 3.71 -6.80
CA LYS A 284 -3.76 4.74 -7.07
C LYS A 284 -4.45 4.53 -8.42
N GLU A 285 -3.75 4.00 -9.42
CA GLU A 285 -4.32 3.69 -10.72
C GLU A 285 -5.24 2.48 -10.62
N ILE A 286 -4.79 1.42 -9.95
CA ILE A 286 -5.56 0.20 -9.71
C ILE A 286 -6.84 0.50 -8.92
N LEU A 287 -6.76 1.34 -7.89
CA LEU A 287 -7.92 1.74 -7.09
C LEU A 287 -9.02 2.46 -7.89
N LYS A 288 -8.67 3.14 -9.00
CA LYS A 288 -9.66 3.77 -9.90
C LYS A 288 -10.51 2.77 -10.67
N GLY A 289 -10.10 1.50 -10.72
CA GLY A 289 -10.80 0.44 -11.42
C GLY A 289 -10.56 0.43 -12.94
N GLU A 290 -11.22 -0.49 -13.63
CA GLU A 290 -11.15 -0.60 -15.09
C GLU A 290 -11.81 0.59 -15.79
N SER A 291 -11.30 0.91 -16.99
CA SER A 291 -11.84 1.99 -17.82
C SER A 291 -11.60 1.69 -19.31
N LYS A 292 -11.94 2.64 -20.19
CA LYS A 292 -11.68 2.47 -21.64
C LYS A 292 -10.19 2.35 -21.98
N THR A 293 -9.33 2.84 -21.09
CA THR A 293 -7.87 2.85 -21.24
C THR A 293 -7.16 2.07 -20.14
N GLN A 294 -7.89 1.33 -19.30
CA GLN A 294 -7.31 0.55 -18.21
C GLN A 294 -8.02 -0.79 -18.07
N GLU A 295 -7.27 -1.87 -18.10
CA GLU A 295 -7.76 -3.25 -17.99
C GLU A 295 -7.04 -4.00 -16.88
N PHE A 296 -7.75 -4.85 -16.16
CA PHE A 296 -7.18 -5.79 -15.22
C PHE A 296 -7.26 -7.22 -15.74
N LYS A 297 -6.20 -7.98 -15.48
CA LYS A 297 -6.13 -9.41 -15.75
C LYS A 297 -5.47 -10.08 -14.56
N ALA A 298 -6.15 -11.06 -13.98
CA ALA A 298 -5.61 -11.76 -12.82
C ALA A 298 -4.29 -12.45 -13.16
N THR A 299 -4.19 -13.04 -14.35
CA THR A 299 -3.03 -13.77 -14.85
C THR A 299 -2.88 -13.56 -16.35
N LEU A 300 -1.69 -13.85 -16.90
CA LEU A 300 -1.48 -13.86 -18.35
C LEU A 300 -2.05 -15.13 -18.99
N ARG A 301 -1.84 -16.28 -18.34
CA ARG A 301 -2.21 -17.60 -18.92
C ARG A 301 -2.71 -18.63 -17.93
N TYR A 302 -2.62 -18.39 -16.61
CA TYR A 302 -3.00 -19.39 -15.62
C TYR A 302 -4.44 -19.23 -15.14
N ASP A 303 -5.29 -20.21 -15.39
CA ASP A 303 -6.69 -20.15 -14.98
C ASP A 303 -6.86 -20.53 -13.51
N LEU A 304 -7.24 -19.53 -12.69
CA LEU A 304 -7.42 -19.69 -11.25
C LEU A 304 -8.51 -20.70 -10.86
N LYS A 305 -9.47 -21.00 -11.75
CA LYS A 305 -10.55 -21.95 -11.47
C LYS A 305 -10.14 -23.38 -11.77
N THR A 306 -9.40 -23.57 -12.87
CA THR A 306 -9.01 -24.92 -13.33
C THR A 306 -7.62 -25.33 -12.84
N GLY A 307 -6.78 -24.38 -12.42
CA GLY A 307 -5.40 -24.61 -12.04
C GLY A 307 -4.51 -25.01 -13.21
N GLN A 308 -4.86 -24.61 -14.43
CA GLN A 308 -4.17 -25.00 -15.65
C GLN A 308 -3.89 -23.81 -16.57
N HIS A 309 -2.90 -23.98 -17.44
CA HIS A 309 -2.63 -23.00 -18.50
C HIS A 309 -3.77 -22.96 -19.52
N ASN A 310 -4.36 -21.78 -19.68
CA ASN A 310 -5.45 -21.53 -20.60
C ASN A 310 -5.03 -20.53 -21.69
N LYS A 311 -5.01 -21.00 -22.95
CA LYS A 311 -4.71 -20.18 -24.13
C LYS A 311 -5.74 -19.07 -24.36
N GLU A 312 -6.95 -19.22 -23.85
CA GLU A 312 -8.02 -18.23 -23.97
C GLU A 312 -7.76 -16.99 -23.11
N LEU A 313 -7.10 -17.16 -21.95
CA LEU A 313 -6.66 -16.05 -21.10
C LEU A 313 -5.56 -15.23 -21.80
N GLU A 314 -4.58 -15.94 -22.36
CA GLU A 314 -3.50 -15.31 -23.13
C GLU A 314 -4.06 -14.57 -24.36
N HIS A 315 -5.02 -15.17 -25.06
CA HIS A 315 -5.73 -14.52 -26.15
C HIS A 315 -6.53 -13.30 -25.69
N ALA A 316 -7.15 -13.34 -24.51
CA ALA A 316 -7.87 -12.19 -23.98
C ALA A 316 -6.93 -11.00 -23.73
N VAL A 317 -5.70 -11.26 -23.25
CA VAL A 317 -4.67 -10.21 -23.13
C VAL A 317 -4.30 -9.65 -24.50
N LEU A 318 -4.00 -10.50 -25.48
CA LEU A 318 -3.63 -10.07 -26.84
C LEU A 318 -4.76 -9.31 -27.56
N LYS A 319 -6.01 -9.74 -27.35
CA LYS A 319 -7.22 -9.06 -27.83
C LYS A 319 -7.31 -7.64 -27.27
N ASN A 320 -7.04 -7.46 -25.98
CA ASN A 320 -7.03 -6.15 -25.35
C ASN A 320 -5.87 -5.28 -25.86
N ILE A 321 -4.67 -5.85 -26.08
CA ILE A 321 -3.56 -5.14 -26.70
C ILE A 321 -3.94 -4.64 -28.10
N ALA A 322 -4.49 -5.51 -28.96
CA ALA A 322 -4.94 -5.12 -30.30
C ALA A 322 -6.02 -4.02 -30.26
N GLY A 323 -6.98 -4.13 -29.33
CA GLY A 323 -8.02 -3.12 -29.12
C GLY A 323 -7.46 -1.76 -28.69
N LEU A 324 -6.46 -1.74 -27.82
CA LEU A 324 -5.79 -0.52 -27.36
C LEU A 324 -4.93 0.10 -28.46
N LEU A 325 -4.17 -0.72 -29.22
CA LEU A 325 -3.38 -0.28 -30.38
C LEU A 325 -4.26 0.43 -31.42
N ASN A 326 -5.44 -0.13 -31.72
CA ASN A 326 -6.37 0.48 -32.68
C ASN A 326 -7.09 1.72 -32.13
N GLY A 327 -7.19 1.84 -30.81
CA GLY A 327 -7.89 2.93 -30.12
C GLY A 327 -6.98 4.13 -29.80
N GLN A 328 -7.05 4.54 -28.53
CA GLN A 328 -6.29 5.67 -27.96
C GLN A 328 -5.07 5.20 -27.14
N GLY A 329 -4.72 3.90 -27.21
CA GLY A 329 -3.80 3.29 -26.26
C GLY A 329 -4.42 3.09 -24.87
N GLY A 330 -3.57 2.77 -23.90
CA GLY A 330 -3.94 2.57 -22.50
C GLY A 330 -3.01 1.58 -21.80
N THR A 331 -3.48 1.05 -20.68
CA THR A 331 -2.70 0.21 -19.78
C THR A 331 -3.45 -1.09 -19.48
N ILE A 332 -2.72 -2.20 -19.44
CA ILE A 332 -3.21 -3.48 -18.91
C ILE A 332 -2.37 -3.82 -17.68
N PHE A 333 -3.01 -4.01 -16.53
CA PHE A 333 -2.36 -4.56 -15.34
C PHE A 333 -2.59 -6.07 -15.30
N VAL A 334 -1.52 -6.85 -15.22
CA VAL A 334 -1.55 -8.31 -15.05
C VAL A 334 -1.06 -8.68 -13.65
N GLY A 335 -1.75 -9.61 -13.00
CA GLY A 335 -1.59 -9.87 -11.56
C GLY A 335 -2.62 -9.14 -10.70
N VAL A 336 -3.70 -8.62 -11.31
CA VAL A 336 -4.77 -7.85 -10.65
C VAL A 336 -6.12 -8.41 -11.08
N ARG A 337 -6.97 -8.77 -10.11
CA ARG A 337 -8.34 -9.24 -10.37
C ARG A 337 -9.27 -8.07 -10.73
N ASP A 338 -10.43 -8.39 -11.29
CA ASP A 338 -11.42 -7.39 -11.71
C ASP A 338 -11.94 -6.53 -10.53
N ASP A 339 -11.86 -7.04 -9.29
CA ASP A 339 -12.20 -6.33 -8.05
C ASP A 339 -11.02 -5.50 -7.48
N GLY A 340 -9.87 -5.49 -8.15
CA GLY A 340 -8.65 -4.82 -7.72
C GLY A 340 -7.77 -5.64 -6.78
N GLU A 341 -8.15 -6.88 -6.42
CA GLU A 341 -7.32 -7.73 -5.58
C GLU A 341 -6.02 -8.13 -6.28
N ILE A 342 -4.90 -7.98 -5.58
CA ILE A 342 -3.57 -8.30 -6.09
C ILE A 342 -3.29 -9.79 -5.96
N CYS A 343 -3.16 -10.48 -7.09
CA CYS A 343 -2.89 -11.92 -7.17
C CYS A 343 -1.47 -12.24 -7.62
N GLY A 344 -0.81 -11.31 -8.33
CA GLY A 344 0.57 -11.46 -8.78
C GLY A 344 0.74 -12.28 -10.07
N ILE A 345 1.85 -12.06 -10.78
CA ILE A 345 2.18 -12.78 -12.03
C ILE A 345 2.88 -14.12 -11.79
N GLU A 346 3.25 -14.43 -10.55
CA GLU A 346 3.99 -15.65 -10.18
C GLU A 346 3.20 -16.93 -10.55
N LEU A 347 1.87 -16.83 -10.56
CA LEU A 347 0.96 -17.91 -10.95
C LEU A 347 1.08 -18.28 -12.45
N ASP A 348 1.63 -17.42 -13.29
CA ASP A 348 1.80 -17.73 -14.72
C ASP A 348 2.86 -18.81 -14.97
N ASP A 349 3.69 -19.17 -13.98
CA ASP A 349 4.75 -20.18 -14.08
C ASP A 349 5.69 -19.94 -15.28
N LEU A 350 6.02 -18.67 -15.51
CA LEU A 350 6.89 -18.21 -16.60
C LEU A 350 8.33 -17.94 -16.14
N GLY A 351 8.67 -18.33 -14.91
CA GLY A 351 9.96 -18.05 -14.29
C GLY A 351 10.11 -16.58 -13.91
N ASN A 352 11.21 -15.94 -14.31
CA ASN A 352 11.50 -14.55 -13.92
C ASN A 352 10.83 -13.51 -14.85
N GLN A 353 10.93 -12.22 -14.48
CA GLN A 353 10.32 -11.11 -15.23
C GLN A 353 10.80 -11.03 -16.69
N ASP A 354 12.07 -11.36 -16.96
CA ASP A 354 12.62 -11.40 -18.33
C ASP A 354 11.97 -12.49 -19.17
N GLN A 355 11.80 -13.69 -18.60
CA GLN A 355 11.16 -14.82 -19.26
C GLN A 355 9.67 -14.57 -19.49
N TRP A 356 8.98 -13.97 -18.52
CA TRP A 356 7.60 -13.51 -18.67
C TRP A 356 7.47 -12.50 -19.81
N THR A 357 8.36 -11.50 -19.85
CA THR A 357 8.41 -10.48 -20.91
C THR A 357 8.65 -11.11 -22.27
N LEU A 358 9.64 -12.00 -22.38
CA LEU A 358 9.96 -12.68 -23.63
C LEU A 358 8.77 -13.51 -24.14
N HIS A 359 8.05 -14.19 -23.24
CA HIS A 359 6.85 -14.94 -23.60
C HIS A 359 5.77 -14.04 -24.19
N LEU A 360 5.41 -12.94 -23.51
CA LEU A 360 4.42 -11.98 -24.02
C LEU A 360 4.85 -11.33 -25.34
N VAL A 361 6.11 -10.89 -25.45
CA VAL A 361 6.66 -10.28 -26.67
C VAL A 361 6.62 -11.26 -27.85
N ASN A 362 6.95 -12.54 -27.62
CA ASN A 362 6.85 -13.57 -28.65
C ASN A 362 5.40 -13.76 -29.11
N ARG A 363 4.43 -13.72 -28.19
CA ARG A 363 3.00 -13.82 -28.53
C ARG A 363 2.49 -12.62 -29.32
N ILE A 364 2.86 -11.41 -28.91
CA ILE A 364 2.56 -10.19 -29.68
C ILE A 364 3.20 -10.30 -31.08
N GLY A 365 4.46 -10.70 -31.18
CA GLY A 365 5.16 -10.85 -32.46
C GLY A 365 4.54 -11.89 -33.40
N GLN A 366 4.04 -13.00 -32.85
CA GLN A 366 3.43 -14.09 -33.60
C GLN A 366 1.99 -13.78 -34.05
N GLN A 367 1.16 -13.21 -33.18
CA GLN A 367 -0.28 -13.06 -33.45
C GLN A 367 -0.70 -11.65 -33.86
N ILE A 368 0.04 -10.61 -33.47
CA ILE A 368 -0.27 -9.21 -33.80
C ILE A 368 0.70 -8.69 -34.86
N GLY A 369 1.99 -8.94 -34.65
CA GLY A 369 3.07 -8.62 -35.57
C GLY A 369 4.22 -7.87 -34.91
N LYS A 370 5.45 -8.22 -35.29
CA LYS A 370 6.70 -7.73 -34.65
C LYS A 370 6.83 -6.20 -34.60
N ARG A 371 6.29 -5.49 -35.59
CA ARG A 371 6.36 -4.02 -35.68
C ARG A 371 5.67 -3.30 -34.51
N PHE A 372 4.63 -3.91 -33.93
CA PHE A 372 3.83 -3.33 -32.85
C PHE A 372 4.41 -3.58 -31.45
N ILE A 373 5.45 -4.42 -31.34
CA ILE A 373 6.12 -4.71 -30.06
C ILE A 373 6.63 -3.40 -29.43
N THR A 374 7.20 -2.50 -30.23
CA THR A 374 7.74 -1.21 -29.77
C THR A 374 6.69 -0.25 -29.21
N LEU A 375 5.40 -0.50 -29.47
CA LEU A 375 4.28 0.25 -28.92
C LEU A 375 3.79 -0.32 -27.57
N CYS A 376 4.31 -1.47 -27.14
CA CYS A 376 3.96 -2.12 -25.89
C CYS A 376 5.17 -2.05 -24.94
N LEU A 377 5.08 -1.20 -23.92
CA LEU A 377 6.07 -1.12 -22.84
C LEU A 377 5.61 -2.02 -21.70
N ILE A 378 6.49 -2.88 -21.20
CA ILE A 378 6.19 -3.84 -20.12
C ILE A 378 7.07 -3.47 -18.94
N ASP A 379 6.43 -3.03 -17.87
CA ASP A 379 7.08 -2.73 -16.58
C ASP A 379 6.60 -3.73 -15.53
N PHE A 380 7.37 -3.87 -14.45
CA PHE A 380 7.00 -4.64 -13.26
C PHE A 380 7.15 -3.80 -12.01
N ASP A 381 6.29 -4.03 -11.03
CA ASP A 381 6.44 -3.45 -9.69
C ASP A 381 5.84 -4.39 -8.64
N ILE A 382 6.26 -4.22 -7.39
CA ILE A 382 5.79 -5.01 -6.26
C ILE A 382 4.67 -4.24 -5.56
N LEU A 383 3.51 -4.89 -5.43
CA LEU A 383 2.35 -4.38 -4.71
C LEU A 383 1.82 -5.47 -3.78
N HIS A 384 1.69 -5.16 -2.49
CA HIS A 384 1.30 -6.13 -1.44
C HIS A 384 2.15 -7.42 -1.47
N GLY A 385 3.46 -7.28 -1.66
CA GLY A 385 4.40 -8.41 -1.70
C GLY A 385 4.34 -9.29 -2.96
N LYS A 386 3.55 -8.92 -3.96
CA LYS A 386 3.40 -9.66 -5.23
C LYS A 386 3.83 -8.83 -6.42
N VAL A 387 4.39 -9.46 -7.44
CA VAL A 387 4.80 -8.79 -8.67
C VAL A 387 3.58 -8.57 -9.56
N VAL A 388 3.33 -7.31 -9.92
CA VAL A 388 2.33 -6.90 -10.90
C VAL A 388 3.05 -6.47 -12.16
N SER A 389 2.53 -6.85 -13.34
CA SER A 389 3.00 -6.31 -14.62
C SER A 389 2.09 -5.18 -15.09
N ARG A 390 2.69 -4.09 -15.58
CA ARG A 390 2.00 -3.02 -16.30
C ARG A 390 2.41 -3.04 -17.76
N ILE A 391 1.45 -3.26 -18.65
CA ILE A 391 1.64 -3.21 -20.10
C ILE A 391 1.05 -1.89 -20.61
N THR A 392 1.90 -0.90 -20.89
CA THR A 392 1.49 0.37 -21.50
C THR A 392 1.50 0.25 -23.02
N VAL A 393 0.33 0.37 -23.63
CA VAL A 393 0.10 0.24 -25.07
C VAL A 393 -0.13 1.63 -25.68
N ARG A 394 0.77 2.06 -26.57
CA ARG A 394 0.64 3.31 -27.33
C ARG A 394 -0.27 3.11 -28.54
N PRO A 395 -1.10 4.09 -28.91
CA PRO A 395 -1.93 3.98 -30.11
C PRO A 395 -1.07 3.82 -31.36
N SER A 396 -1.49 2.92 -32.25
CA SER A 396 -0.86 2.68 -33.54
C SER A 396 -1.22 3.79 -34.54
N THR A 397 -0.34 3.99 -35.53
CA THR A 397 -0.58 4.83 -36.71
C THR A 397 -1.15 4.02 -37.88
N GLU A 398 -1.14 2.69 -37.80
CA GLU A 398 -1.71 1.79 -38.81
C GLU A 398 -2.70 0.78 -38.19
N PRO A 399 -3.66 0.24 -38.96
CA PRO A 399 -4.60 -0.77 -38.47
C PRO A 399 -3.90 -2.04 -37.97
N VAL A 400 -4.32 -2.52 -36.81
CA VAL A 400 -3.77 -3.71 -36.15
C VAL A 400 -4.79 -4.85 -36.16
N PHE A 401 -4.36 -6.02 -36.62
CA PHE A 401 -5.19 -7.23 -36.64
C PHE A 401 -4.55 -8.29 -35.74
N LEU A 402 -5.39 -9.05 -35.04
CA LEU A 402 -4.98 -10.20 -34.23
C LEU A 402 -5.27 -11.50 -34.98
N ASP A 403 -4.28 -12.37 -35.09
CA ASP A 403 -4.42 -13.70 -35.65
C ASP A 403 -5.06 -14.66 -34.63
N GLU A 404 -6.29 -15.10 -34.90
CA GLU A 404 -7.04 -16.02 -34.03
C GLU A 404 -6.81 -17.51 -34.41
N CYS A 405 -5.87 -17.84 -35.31
CA CYS A 405 -5.63 -19.23 -35.77
C CYS A 405 -5.30 -20.20 -34.62
N ALA A 406 -4.74 -19.71 -33.51
CA ALA A 406 -4.42 -20.53 -32.34
C ALA A 406 -5.66 -21.06 -31.60
N LEU A 407 -6.84 -20.47 -31.82
CA LEU A 407 -8.10 -20.81 -31.15
C LEU A 407 -9.21 -21.30 -32.09
N LYS A 408 -9.15 -20.99 -33.39
CA LYS A 408 -10.20 -21.32 -34.35
C LYS A 408 -9.65 -22.09 -35.54
N THR A 409 -10.24 -23.25 -35.82
CA THR A 409 -9.92 -24.11 -36.97
C THR A 409 -10.67 -23.73 -38.26
N LYS A 410 -11.69 -22.86 -38.19
CA LYS A 410 -12.45 -22.33 -39.34
C LYS A 410 -12.87 -20.87 -39.13
N GLY A 411 -12.78 -20.03 -40.16
CA GLY A 411 -13.20 -18.61 -40.16
C GLY A 411 -12.12 -17.65 -40.66
N ASP A 412 -12.43 -16.34 -40.67
CA ASP A 412 -11.45 -15.29 -40.97
C ASP A 412 -10.34 -15.31 -39.91
N LYS A 413 -9.11 -15.54 -40.36
CA LYS A 413 -7.95 -15.82 -39.51
C LYS A 413 -7.52 -14.59 -38.73
N ARG A 414 -7.86 -13.39 -39.22
CA ARG A 414 -7.47 -12.12 -38.62
C ARG A 414 -8.70 -11.36 -38.16
N ALA A 415 -8.68 -10.92 -36.92
CA ALA A 415 -9.75 -10.18 -36.30
C ALA A 415 -9.30 -8.76 -35.98
N PHE A 416 -10.19 -7.80 -36.25
CA PHE A 416 -9.99 -6.40 -35.87
C PHE A 416 -10.76 -6.10 -34.59
N PHE A 417 -10.06 -5.60 -33.59
CA PHE A 417 -10.63 -5.27 -32.29
C PHE A 417 -10.50 -3.77 -32.01
N ILE A 418 -11.52 -3.19 -31.39
CA ILE A 418 -11.48 -1.83 -30.84
C ILE A 418 -11.95 -1.82 -29.39
N ARG A 419 -11.59 -0.77 -28.63
CA ARG A 419 -12.16 -0.52 -27.31
C ARG A 419 -13.53 0.16 -27.42
N GLY A 420 -14.61 -0.58 -27.11
CA GLY A 420 -15.99 -0.07 -27.06
C GLY A 420 -16.48 0.26 -25.65
N GLY A 421 -15.59 0.33 -24.66
CA GLY A 421 -15.90 0.35 -23.24
C GLY A 421 -14.76 -0.28 -22.43
N PRO A 422 -15.03 -0.90 -21.26
CA PRO A 422 -14.01 -1.63 -20.51
C PRO A 422 -13.57 -2.94 -21.19
N SER A 423 -14.16 -3.32 -22.33
CA SER A 423 -13.78 -4.54 -23.06
C SER A 423 -13.48 -4.27 -24.53
N ALA A 424 -12.58 -5.06 -25.11
CA ALA A 424 -12.33 -5.09 -26.54
C ALA A 424 -13.49 -5.79 -27.29
N GLN A 425 -13.97 -5.16 -28.36
CA GLN A 425 -15.04 -5.64 -29.22
C GLN A 425 -14.51 -5.96 -30.61
N LYS A 426 -14.94 -7.10 -31.17
CA LYS A 426 -14.63 -7.48 -32.54
C LYS A 426 -15.56 -6.75 -33.49
N LEU A 427 -15.02 -6.06 -34.48
CA LEU A 427 -15.82 -5.41 -35.52
C LEU A 427 -16.11 -6.37 -36.67
N THR A 428 -17.23 -6.17 -37.35
CA THR A 428 -17.48 -6.83 -38.65
C THR A 428 -16.54 -6.28 -39.73
N PRO A 429 -16.38 -6.95 -40.89
CA PRO A 429 -15.59 -6.42 -42.00
C PRO A 429 -16.05 -5.02 -42.46
N GLU A 430 -17.36 -4.76 -42.48
CA GLU A 430 -17.94 -3.48 -42.88
C GLU A 430 -17.59 -2.39 -41.86
N GLU A 431 -17.79 -2.66 -40.57
CA GLU A 431 -17.45 -1.74 -39.49
C GLU A 431 -15.95 -1.46 -39.43
N THR A 432 -15.13 -2.49 -39.64
CA THR A 432 -13.66 -2.39 -39.69
C THR A 432 -13.22 -1.44 -40.77
N THR A 433 -13.76 -1.59 -41.98
CA THR A 433 -13.43 -0.72 -43.12
C THR A 433 -13.78 0.73 -42.81
N LEU A 434 -14.99 0.97 -42.29
CA LEU A 434 -15.43 2.31 -41.90
C LEU A 434 -14.56 2.92 -40.80
N TYR A 435 -14.20 2.13 -39.78
CA TYR A 435 -13.34 2.56 -38.70
C TYR A 435 -11.95 2.94 -39.21
N ILE A 436 -11.36 2.10 -40.06
CA ILE A 436 -10.02 2.31 -40.60
C ILE A 436 -9.95 3.61 -41.40
N THR A 437 -10.92 3.86 -42.28
CA THR A 437 -10.99 5.09 -43.05
C THR A 437 -11.12 6.32 -42.15
N LYS A 438 -11.92 6.26 -41.09
CA LYS A 438 -12.09 7.41 -40.19
C LYS A 438 -10.86 7.69 -39.31
N ARG A 439 -10.22 6.64 -38.79
CA ARG A 439 -9.17 6.75 -37.76
C ARG A 439 -7.75 6.85 -38.31
N PHE A 440 -7.48 6.22 -39.46
CA PHE A 440 -6.13 6.09 -40.00
C PHE A 440 -5.93 6.78 -41.36
N GLN A 441 -6.99 7.31 -42.00
CA GLN A 441 -6.91 7.92 -43.34
C GLN A 441 -7.23 9.43 -43.42
N SER A 442 -6.95 10.23 -42.39
CA SER A 442 -7.02 11.72 -42.45
C SER A 442 -5.62 12.34 -42.31
N LEU A 443 -5.04 13.26 -43.14
CA LEU A 443 -5.37 14.22 -44.24
C LEU A 443 -4.00 14.71 -44.86
N PRO A 444 -3.85 15.59 -45.91
CA PRO A 444 -4.76 16.14 -46.93
C PRO A 444 -4.31 15.83 -48.39
N ILE A 445 -5.19 15.98 -49.38
CA ILE A 445 -4.75 16.26 -50.76
C ILE A 445 -4.60 17.78 -50.85
N SER A 446 -3.36 18.27 -50.78
CA SER A 446 -3.05 19.61 -51.29
C SER A 446 -3.15 19.55 -52.81
N THR A 447 -4.28 19.94 -53.37
CA THR A 447 -4.33 20.32 -54.78
C THR A 447 -3.52 21.61 -54.93
N SER A 448 -2.26 21.46 -55.35
CA SER A 448 -1.54 22.51 -56.05
C SER A 448 -2.21 22.69 -57.41
N GLU A 449 -3.18 23.60 -57.50
CA GLU A 449 -3.57 24.15 -58.78
C GLU A 449 -2.63 25.32 -59.10
N SER A 450 -1.81 25.07 -60.12
CA SER A 450 -0.96 26.00 -60.85
C SER A 450 -1.76 26.84 -61.83
#